data_AF-A0A2G6KZN7-F1
#
_entry.id   AF-A0A2G6KZN7-F1
#
_cell.length_a   1.000
_cell.length_b   1.000
_cell.length_c   1.000
_cell.angle_alpha   90.00
_cell.angle_beta   90.00
_cell.angle_gamma   90.00
#
_symmetry.space_group_name_H-M   'P 1'
#
loop_
_entity.id
_entity.type
_entity.pdbx_description
1 polymer ?
#
loop_
_entity_poly.entity_id
_entity_poly.type
_entity_poly.pdbx_seq_one_letter_code
_entity_poly.pdbx_strand_id
1 'polypeptide(L)'
;MNKLFINKYVVGLSLVELMVALALGAFLSIGIIQVYTSHRQTANNTEGLSQMQDNTRYVLNLMGKSIRNAGYTGCVSKDRGGSTSDKADDIKFDNILNNATGVLYNFEVPVEGFDNVTVKPSVLSSGDPTPLAGTDLLVLRGGVGESVMVANTNTPALFYIDHTGTESNACSGGGSKVSGFCVGDIVAASSCMASLVFQITKLTNNAGVVSIEHS
;
A
#
# COMPACT_ATOMS: atom_id res chain seq x y z
N MET A 1 -76.89 2.94 57.68
CA MET A 1 -76.72 3.89 56.56
C MET A 1 -75.51 4.76 56.85
N ASN A 2 -74.54 4.80 55.94
CA ASN A 2 -73.81 5.98 55.45
C ASN A 2 -72.41 5.61 54.97
N LYS A 3 -72.26 5.52 53.63
CA LYS A 3 -70.97 5.58 52.97
C LYS A 3 -70.50 7.03 53.00
N LEU A 4 -69.33 7.29 53.61
CA LEU A 4 -68.63 8.56 53.46
C LEU A 4 -68.10 8.64 52.01
N PHE A 5 -68.70 9.52 51.21
CA PHE A 5 -68.16 9.89 49.91
C PHE A 5 -67.08 10.95 50.12
N ILE A 6 -65.81 10.57 49.99
CA ILE A 6 -64.70 11.52 49.91
C ILE A 6 -64.79 12.19 48.54
N ASN A 7 -65.31 13.42 48.52
CA ASN A 7 -65.38 14.24 47.31
C ASN A 7 -63.96 14.72 46.97
N LYS A 8 -63.35 14.14 45.93
CA LYS A 8 -62.09 14.64 45.37
C LYS A 8 -62.40 15.85 44.49
N TYR A 9 -62.18 17.05 45.01
CA TYR A 9 -62.25 18.28 44.22
C TYR A 9 -61.07 18.31 43.23
N VAL A 10 -61.37 18.23 41.93
CA VAL A 10 -60.41 18.57 40.89
C VAL A 10 -60.40 20.10 40.80
N VAL A 11 -59.33 20.72 41.25
CA VAL A 11 -59.12 22.17 41.13
C VAL A 11 -58.78 22.43 39.65
N GLY A 12 -59.62 23.21 38.96
CA GLY A 12 -59.42 23.53 37.54
C GLY A 12 -58.18 24.40 37.34
N LEU A 13 -57.40 24.10 36.31
CA LEU A 13 -56.19 24.86 35.96
C LEU A 13 -56.55 26.28 35.51
N SER A 14 -55.82 27.28 35.99
CA SER A 14 -55.95 28.65 35.50
C SER A 14 -55.43 28.76 34.06
N LEU A 15 -56.05 29.59 33.22
CA LEU A 15 -55.54 29.92 31.88
C LEU A 15 -54.09 30.44 31.95
N VAL A 16 -53.77 31.18 33.02
CA VAL A 16 -52.42 31.69 33.28
C VAL A 16 -51.44 30.57 33.65
N GLU A 17 -51.86 29.57 34.43
CA GLU A 17 -51.02 28.39 34.74
C GLU A 17 -50.66 27.61 33.47
N LEU A 18 -51.63 27.46 32.55
CA LEU A 18 -51.39 26.80 31.27
C LEU A 18 -50.38 27.57 30.42
N MET A 19 -50.51 28.90 30.34
CA MET A 19 -49.58 29.74 29.59
C MET A 19 -48.16 29.68 30.15
N VAL A 20 -48.02 29.71 31.48
CA VAL A 20 -46.70 29.61 32.15
C VAL A 20 -46.09 28.22 31.94
N ALA A 21 -46.89 27.15 32.07
CA ALA A 21 -46.41 25.79 31.83
C ALA A 21 -45.90 25.59 30.39
N LEU A 22 -46.61 26.12 29.39
CA LEU A 22 -46.19 26.08 28.00
C LEU A 22 -44.93 26.91 27.74
N ALA A 23 -44.82 28.10 28.33
CA ALA A 23 -43.64 28.95 28.20
C ALA A 23 -42.38 28.27 28.76
N LEU A 24 -42.48 27.66 29.95
CA LEU A 24 -41.39 26.92 30.56
C LEU A 24 -41.04 25.64 29.76
N GLY A 25 -42.04 24.93 29.24
CA GLY A 25 -41.84 23.77 28.38
C GLY A 25 -41.10 24.12 27.08
N ALA A 26 -41.46 25.24 26.44
CA ALA A 26 -40.77 25.73 25.25
C ALA A 26 -39.33 26.15 25.55
N PHE A 27 -39.09 26.85 26.66
CA PHE A 27 -37.76 27.28 27.09
C PHE A 27 -36.82 26.09 27.32
N LEU A 28 -37.28 25.05 28.03
CA LEU A 28 -36.49 23.83 28.27
C LEU A 28 -36.20 23.07 26.97
N SER A 29 -37.17 23.02 26.06
CA SER A 29 -37.00 22.34 24.77
C SER A 29 -35.87 22.96 23.94
N ILE A 30 -35.77 24.29 23.91
CA ILE A 30 -34.69 25.01 23.20
C ILE A 30 -33.32 24.64 23.78
N GLY A 31 -33.19 24.61 25.11
CA GLY A 31 -31.94 24.23 25.77
C GLY A 31 -31.50 22.80 25.44
N ILE A 32 -32.43 21.84 25.42
CA ILE A 32 -32.14 20.44 25.07
C ILE A 32 -31.70 20.31 23.61
N ILE A 33 -32.35 21.02 22.69
CA ILE A 33 -31.98 21.02 21.26
C ILE A 33 -30.53 21.46 21.10
N GLN A 34 -30.10 22.53 21.79
CA GLN A 34 -28.73 23.03 21.71
C GLN A 34 -27.70 22.03 22.26
N VAL A 35 -28.02 21.36 23.37
CA VAL A 35 -27.16 20.30 23.92
C VAL A 35 -27.07 19.12 22.96
N TYR A 36 -28.19 18.68 22.41
CA TYR A 36 -28.24 17.58 21.46
C TYR A 36 -27.46 17.88 20.17
N THR A 37 -27.60 19.09 19.60
CA THR A 37 -26.84 19.48 18.40
C THR A 37 -25.35 19.55 18.69
N SER A 38 -24.95 20.07 19.85
CA SER A 38 -23.54 20.09 20.29
C SER A 38 -22.97 18.68 20.44
N HIS A 39 -23.71 17.77 21.08
CA HIS A 39 -23.31 16.36 21.18
C HIS A 39 -23.19 15.70 19.82
N ARG A 40 -24.13 15.94 18.91
CA ARG A 40 -24.09 15.38 17.54
C ARG A 40 -22.89 15.91 16.76
N GLN A 41 -22.60 17.21 16.85
CA GLN A 41 -21.43 17.80 16.21
C GLN A 41 -20.12 17.20 16.74
N THR A 42 -20.03 17.05 18.07
CA THR A 42 -18.86 16.46 18.72
C THR A 42 -18.69 15.00 18.29
N ALA A 43 -19.78 14.22 18.26
CA ALA A 43 -19.74 12.83 17.80
C ALA A 43 -19.25 12.71 16.36
N ASN A 44 -19.74 13.56 15.45
CA ASN A 44 -19.28 13.58 14.06
C ASN A 44 -17.79 13.93 13.92
N ASN A 45 -17.31 14.90 14.72
CA ASN A 45 -15.90 15.29 14.70
C ASN A 45 -15.00 14.15 15.21
N THR A 46 -15.40 13.47 16.28
CA THR A 46 -14.68 12.32 16.83
C THR A 46 -14.62 11.17 15.84
N GLU A 47 -15.72 10.89 15.15
CA GLU A 47 -15.77 9.86 14.11
C GLU A 47 -14.81 10.20 12.95
N GLY A 48 -14.86 11.43 12.43
CA GLY A 48 -13.96 11.87 11.37
C GLY A 48 -12.48 11.78 11.79
N LEU A 49 -12.18 12.13 13.03
CA LEU A 49 -10.82 12.00 13.58
C LEU A 49 -10.40 10.53 13.70
N SER A 50 -11.29 9.64 14.13
CA SER A 50 -11.00 8.19 14.21
C SER A 50 -10.66 7.63 12.84
N GLN A 51 -11.46 7.96 11.82
CA GLN A 51 -11.22 7.52 10.44
C GLN A 51 -9.87 8.04 9.91
N MET A 52 -9.54 9.30 10.18
CA MET A 52 -8.23 9.86 9.80
C MET A 52 -7.07 9.14 10.49
N GLN A 53 -7.20 8.83 11.79
CA GLN A 53 -6.16 8.11 12.53
C GLN A 53 -5.98 6.68 12.03
N ASP A 54 -7.06 5.98 11.71
CA ASP A 54 -6.99 4.62 11.19
C ASP A 54 -6.39 4.58 9.78
N ASN A 55 -6.78 5.51 8.90
CA ASN A 55 -6.15 5.68 7.59
C ASN A 55 -4.65 5.98 7.73
N THR A 56 -4.27 6.85 8.67
CA THR A 56 -2.86 7.17 8.93
C THR A 56 -2.08 5.93 9.41
N ARG A 57 -2.63 5.16 10.35
CA ARG A 57 -2.01 3.91 10.82
C ARG A 57 -1.81 2.91 9.69
N TYR A 58 -2.80 2.77 8.81
CA TYR A 58 -2.71 1.90 7.65
C TYR A 58 -1.59 2.34 6.69
N VAL A 59 -1.57 3.62 6.31
CA VAL A 59 -0.56 4.18 5.39
C VAL A 59 0.85 4.04 5.99
N LEU A 60 1.05 4.35 7.27
CA LEU A 60 2.33 4.20 7.93
C LEU A 60 2.78 2.74 8.03
N ASN A 61 1.85 1.80 8.23
CA ASN A 61 2.19 0.37 8.21
C ASN A 61 2.67 -0.08 6.82
N LEU A 62 1.96 0.34 5.76
CA LEU A 62 2.31 0.06 4.38
C LEU A 62 3.67 0.68 4.02
N MET A 63 3.87 1.97 4.31
CA MET A 63 5.14 2.66 4.09
C MET A 63 6.28 1.99 4.87
N GLY A 64 6.06 1.67 6.15
CA GLY A 64 7.06 0.99 6.96
C GLY A 64 7.45 -0.39 6.41
N LYS A 65 6.49 -1.15 5.86
CA LYS A 65 6.78 -2.42 5.16
C LYS A 65 7.61 -2.17 3.90
N SER A 66 7.23 -1.21 3.07
CA SER A 66 7.96 -0.88 1.84
C SER A 66 9.38 -0.36 2.11
N ILE A 67 9.57 0.47 3.14
CA ILE A 67 10.89 0.99 3.55
C ILE A 67 11.78 -0.15 4.07
N ARG A 68 11.24 -1.08 4.86
CA ARG A 68 12.00 -2.26 5.31
C ARG A 68 12.41 -3.19 4.16
N ASN A 69 11.61 -3.23 3.09
CA ASN A 69 11.91 -3.98 1.88
C ASN A 69 12.75 -3.18 0.88
N ALA A 70 13.02 -1.90 1.12
CA ALA A 70 13.84 -1.10 0.23
C ALA A 70 15.27 -1.67 0.21
N GLY A 71 15.81 -1.82 -0.99
CA GLY A 71 17.08 -2.49 -1.25
C GLY A 71 17.02 -4.01 -1.08
N TYR A 72 15.88 -4.64 -0.79
CA TYR A 72 15.86 -6.09 -0.75
C TYR A 72 15.94 -6.65 -2.18
N THR A 73 16.91 -7.52 -2.51
CA THR A 73 16.90 -8.27 -3.80
C THR A 73 17.23 -9.75 -3.58
N GLY A 74 17.02 -10.26 -2.36
CA GLY A 74 17.35 -11.63 -1.96
C GLY A 74 18.39 -11.69 -0.84
N CYS A 75 19.12 -12.81 -0.74
CA CYS A 75 19.99 -13.10 0.39
C CYS A 75 21.16 -12.10 0.55
N VAL A 76 21.69 -11.57 -0.56
CA VAL A 76 22.83 -10.63 -0.59
C VAL A 76 22.49 -9.16 -0.26
N SER A 77 21.36 -8.89 0.38
CA SER A 77 20.87 -7.51 0.51
C SER A 77 21.65 -6.60 1.50
N LYS A 78 22.78 -7.05 2.07
CA LYS A 78 23.44 -6.41 3.22
C LYS A 78 24.61 -5.47 2.91
N ASP A 79 25.27 -5.55 1.76
CA ASP A 79 26.50 -4.77 1.47
C ASP A 79 26.43 -3.98 0.16
N ARG A 80 25.35 -3.23 -0.08
CA ARG A 80 25.26 -2.31 -1.25
C ARG A 80 25.89 -0.94 -1.04
N GLY A 81 26.59 -0.73 0.07
CA GLY A 81 27.37 0.46 0.34
C GLY A 81 28.78 0.33 -0.22
N GLY A 82 28.96 0.55 -1.53
CA GLY A 82 30.28 0.68 -2.15
C GLY A 82 30.87 -0.63 -2.67
N SER A 83 30.34 -1.14 -3.78
CA SER A 83 31.12 -2.01 -4.68
C SER A 83 32.03 -1.13 -5.53
N THR A 84 33.05 -0.54 -4.90
CA THR A 84 34.30 -0.34 -5.64
C THR A 84 34.90 -1.73 -5.80
N SER A 85 35.23 -2.09 -7.02
CA SER A 85 35.79 -3.35 -7.55
C SER A 85 37.00 -3.99 -6.82
N ASP A 86 37.33 -3.56 -5.60
CA ASP A 86 38.65 -3.74 -4.99
C ASP A 86 38.62 -4.47 -3.64
N LYS A 87 37.47 -5.06 -3.24
CA LYS A 87 37.35 -5.87 -2.01
C LYS A 87 36.86 -7.28 -2.35
N ALA A 88 37.78 -8.24 -2.29
CA ALA A 88 37.61 -9.66 -2.62
C ALA A 88 36.72 -10.48 -1.65
N ASP A 89 35.68 -9.88 -1.07
CA ASP A 89 34.62 -10.59 -0.32
C ASP A 89 33.28 -10.31 -1.04
N ASP A 90 33.25 -10.84 -2.27
CA ASP A 90 32.67 -10.22 -3.47
C ASP A 90 31.17 -10.53 -3.59
N ILE A 91 30.34 -9.87 -2.76
CA ILE A 91 28.89 -9.87 -2.96
C ILE A 91 28.57 -9.10 -4.25
N LYS A 92 28.23 -9.82 -5.32
CA LYS A 92 27.97 -9.22 -6.65
C LYS A 92 26.53 -8.83 -6.81
N PHE A 93 26.29 -7.58 -7.20
CA PHE A 93 24.98 -7.11 -7.65
C PHE A 93 25.11 -6.61 -9.08
N ASP A 94 24.53 -7.35 -10.03
CA ASP A 94 24.54 -7.00 -11.44
C ASP A 94 23.13 -6.61 -11.90
N ASN A 95 23.01 -5.45 -12.54
CA ASN A 95 21.79 -5.02 -13.20
C ASN A 95 22.05 -4.97 -14.70
N ILE A 96 21.51 -5.95 -15.44
CA ILE A 96 21.73 -6.06 -16.89
C ILE A 96 20.61 -5.44 -17.72
N LEU A 97 19.64 -4.78 -17.08
CA LEU A 97 18.55 -4.12 -17.78
C LEU A 97 19.07 -3.05 -18.76
N ASN A 98 18.46 -2.98 -19.94
CA ASN A 98 18.78 -1.97 -20.97
C ASN A 98 18.64 -0.52 -20.48
N ASN A 99 17.92 -0.28 -19.38
CA ASN A 99 17.77 1.02 -18.74
C ASN A 99 18.15 0.96 -17.25
N ALA A 100 19.28 0.29 -16.93
CA ALA A 100 19.74 0.06 -15.56
C ALA A 100 19.93 1.34 -14.72
N THR A 101 20.19 2.48 -15.37
CA THR A 101 20.40 3.78 -14.71
C THR A 101 19.14 4.63 -14.56
N GLY A 102 18.01 4.22 -15.16
CA GLY A 102 16.74 4.92 -14.97
C GLY A 102 16.30 4.90 -13.51
N VAL A 103 15.64 5.95 -13.02
CA VAL A 103 15.30 6.04 -11.58
C VAL A 103 14.56 4.81 -11.11
N LEU A 104 13.60 4.23 -11.81
CA LEU A 104 12.95 3.01 -11.32
C LEU A 104 13.88 1.79 -11.17
N TYR A 105 14.93 1.70 -11.98
CA TYR A 105 15.82 0.54 -12.08
C TYR A 105 17.21 0.78 -11.48
N ASN A 106 17.47 1.99 -10.97
CA ASN A 106 18.68 2.28 -10.23
C ASN A 106 18.60 1.65 -8.83
N PHE A 107 18.88 0.35 -8.75
CA PHE A 107 18.88 -0.41 -7.50
C PHE A 107 20.09 -0.13 -6.59
N GLU A 108 21.06 0.68 -7.05
CA GLU A 108 22.15 1.18 -6.21
C GLU A 108 21.64 2.16 -5.16
N VAL A 109 20.59 2.93 -5.49
CA VAL A 109 19.94 3.85 -4.57
C VAL A 109 18.58 3.26 -4.17
N PRO A 110 18.47 2.54 -3.05
CA PRO A 110 17.21 1.85 -2.68
C PRO A 110 16.09 2.80 -2.25
N VAL A 111 16.44 4.00 -1.76
CA VAL A 111 15.50 5.03 -1.31
C VAL A 111 15.92 6.35 -1.91
N GLU A 112 15.02 6.99 -2.66
CA GLU A 112 15.26 8.30 -3.28
C GLU A 112 14.04 9.19 -3.11
N GLY A 113 14.27 10.47 -2.81
CA GLY A 113 13.23 11.47 -2.64
C GLY A 113 13.40 12.63 -3.62
N PHE A 114 12.30 13.10 -4.17
CA PHE A 114 12.22 14.30 -4.99
C PHE A 114 11.28 15.29 -4.32
N ASP A 115 11.78 16.49 -4.10
CA ASP A 115 11.03 17.62 -3.57
C ASP A 115 10.38 18.41 -4.71
N ASN A 116 9.16 18.91 -4.46
CA ASN A 116 8.49 19.89 -5.31
C ASN A 116 8.47 19.53 -6.81
N VAL A 117 7.98 18.33 -7.11
CA VAL A 117 7.95 17.79 -8.47
C VAL A 117 7.05 18.66 -9.34
N THR A 118 7.68 19.51 -10.17
CA THR A 118 6.97 20.48 -11.04
C THR A 118 6.76 19.91 -12.45
N VAL A 119 7.63 19.00 -12.86
CA VAL A 119 7.56 18.23 -14.10
C VAL A 119 7.68 16.77 -13.70
N LYS A 120 6.86 15.88 -14.29
CA LYS A 120 7.03 14.43 -14.10
C LYS A 120 8.51 14.12 -14.31
N PRO A 121 9.23 13.59 -13.31
CA PRO A 121 10.64 13.28 -13.48
C PRO A 121 10.73 12.39 -14.72
N SER A 122 11.62 12.69 -15.67
CA SER A 122 11.77 11.99 -16.96
C SER A 122 12.11 10.49 -16.84
N VAL A 123 12.11 10.03 -15.60
CA VAL A 123 12.61 8.79 -15.05
C VAL A 123 11.48 7.96 -14.42
N LEU A 124 10.25 8.47 -14.39
CA LEU A 124 9.01 7.70 -14.26
C LEU A 124 8.50 7.33 -15.66
N SER A 125 8.25 6.04 -15.90
CA SER A 125 7.77 5.51 -17.17
C SER A 125 6.34 5.97 -17.49
N SER A 126 5.89 5.78 -18.74
CA SER A 126 4.52 6.14 -19.16
C SER A 126 3.41 5.43 -18.38
N GLY A 127 3.71 4.29 -17.74
CA GLY A 127 2.76 3.54 -16.89
C GLY A 127 2.69 4.01 -15.44
N ASP A 128 3.64 4.82 -14.97
CA ASP A 128 3.67 5.27 -13.58
C ASP A 128 2.69 6.42 -13.31
N PRO A 129 2.07 6.44 -12.10
CA PRO A 129 1.21 7.53 -11.69
C PRO A 129 1.96 8.86 -11.82
N THR A 130 1.36 9.81 -12.52
CA THR A 130 1.96 11.12 -12.72
C THR A 130 1.80 11.93 -11.44
N PRO A 131 2.89 12.31 -10.75
CA PRO A 131 2.78 13.11 -9.54
C PRO A 131 2.15 14.46 -9.86
N LEU A 132 1.32 14.95 -8.92
CA LEU A 132 0.72 16.27 -9.05
C LEU A 132 1.80 17.34 -8.93
N ALA A 133 1.73 18.39 -9.75
CA ALA A 133 2.70 19.48 -9.69
C ALA A 133 2.75 20.09 -8.27
N GLY A 134 3.95 20.22 -7.71
CA GLY A 134 4.18 20.75 -6.37
C GLY A 134 4.04 19.73 -5.22
N THR A 135 3.97 18.44 -5.55
CA THR A 135 4.03 17.36 -4.55
C THR A 135 5.41 16.72 -4.48
N ASP A 136 5.70 16.07 -3.35
CA ASP A 136 6.93 15.31 -3.16
C ASP A 136 6.75 13.87 -3.63
N LEU A 137 7.83 13.28 -4.12
CA LEU A 137 7.85 11.90 -4.57
C LEU A 137 8.89 11.12 -3.77
N LEU A 138 8.46 10.03 -3.14
CA LEU A 138 9.33 9.06 -2.52
C LEU A 138 9.35 7.79 -3.36
N VAL A 139 10.53 7.40 -3.83
CA VAL A 139 10.77 6.17 -4.59
C VAL A 139 11.47 5.17 -3.69
N LEU A 140 10.84 4.01 -3.52
CA LEU A 140 11.38 2.87 -2.79
C LEU A 140 11.55 1.72 -3.77
N ARG A 141 12.75 1.15 -3.83
CA ARG A 141 13.09 0.06 -4.75
C ARG A 141 13.41 -1.17 -3.97
N GLY A 142 12.83 -2.29 -4.36
CA GLY A 142 13.11 -3.57 -3.75
C GLY A 142 12.34 -4.66 -4.47
N GLY A 143 12.78 -5.89 -4.26
CA GLY A 143 12.10 -7.10 -4.69
C GLY A 143 10.75 -7.18 -3.99
N VAL A 144 9.71 -7.35 -4.78
CA VAL A 144 8.34 -7.56 -4.36
C VAL A 144 7.77 -8.75 -5.14
N GLY A 145 6.73 -9.37 -4.60
CA GLY A 145 5.98 -10.41 -5.30
C GLY A 145 6.39 -11.82 -4.92
N GLU A 146 6.11 -12.74 -5.85
CA GLU A 146 6.30 -14.18 -5.68
C GLU A 146 7.75 -14.59 -6.02
N SER A 147 8.23 -15.64 -5.37
CA SER A 147 9.55 -16.19 -5.59
C SER A 147 9.44 -17.68 -5.89
N VAL A 148 10.21 -18.14 -6.88
CA VAL A 148 10.34 -19.56 -7.22
C VAL A 148 11.80 -19.96 -7.05
N MET A 149 12.02 -21.19 -6.62
CA MET A 149 13.36 -21.73 -6.47
C MET A 149 14.00 -21.99 -7.84
N VAL A 150 15.31 -21.77 -7.90
CA VAL A 150 16.13 -22.18 -9.05
C VAL A 150 16.27 -23.70 -9.02
N ALA A 151 15.86 -24.37 -10.10
CA ALA A 151 15.76 -25.83 -10.18
C ALA A 151 17.08 -26.50 -10.60
N ASN A 152 17.89 -25.83 -11.43
CA ASN A 152 19.10 -26.40 -12.04
C ASN A 152 20.23 -25.37 -12.19
N THR A 153 21.40 -25.84 -12.61
CA THR A 153 22.55 -24.98 -12.94
C THR A 153 22.20 -24.00 -14.05
N ASN A 154 22.25 -22.71 -13.75
CA ASN A 154 22.00 -21.65 -14.71
C ASN A 154 23.21 -21.43 -15.62
N THR A 155 22.95 -20.92 -16.82
CA THR A 155 23.97 -20.47 -17.76
C THR A 155 23.83 -18.96 -17.96
N PRO A 156 24.83 -18.27 -18.55
CA PRO A 156 24.73 -16.83 -18.77
C PRO A 156 23.54 -16.37 -19.63
N ALA A 157 22.89 -17.27 -20.36
CA ALA A 157 21.76 -16.97 -21.25
C ALA A 157 20.42 -17.56 -20.78
N LEU A 158 20.45 -18.53 -19.86
CA LEU A 158 19.25 -19.29 -19.45
C LEU A 158 19.25 -19.52 -17.94
N PHE A 159 18.13 -19.16 -17.32
CA PHE A 159 17.80 -19.54 -15.94
C PHE A 159 16.78 -20.68 -15.93
N TYR A 160 16.93 -21.60 -14.99
CA TYR A 160 16.03 -22.74 -14.81
C TYR A 160 15.33 -22.66 -13.47
N ILE A 161 14.01 -22.58 -13.47
CA ILE A 161 13.18 -22.53 -12.26
C ILE A 161 12.23 -23.72 -12.19
N ASP A 162 11.76 -24.04 -10.99
CA ASP A 162 10.76 -25.09 -10.80
C ASP A 162 9.42 -24.69 -11.43
N HIS A 163 8.75 -25.66 -12.07
CA HIS A 163 7.42 -25.41 -12.60
C HIS A 163 6.35 -25.51 -11.49
N THR A 164 5.88 -24.37 -10.98
CA THR A 164 4.84 -24.33 -9.93
C THR A 164 3.42 -24.32 -10.48
N GLY A 165 3.23 -23.95 -11.76
CA GLY A 165 1.94 -23.96 -12.44
C GLY A 165 1.93 -23.07 -13.69
N THR A 166 0.92 -23.25 -14.56
CA THR A 166 0.68 -22.39 -15.72
C THR A 166 -0.76 -21.90 -15.71
N GLU A 167 -0.95 -20.59 -15.84
CA GLU A 167 -2.26 -19.96 -16.01
C GLU A 167 -2.36 -19.37 -17.41
N SER A 168 -3.30 -19.84 -18.22
CA SER A 168 -3.51 -19.34 -19.58
C SER A 168 -4.13 -17.93 -19.56
N ASN A 169 -3.64 -17.04 -20.44
CA ASN A 169 -4.12 -15.66 -20.60
C ASN A 169 -4.13 -14.80 -19.33
N ALA A 170 -3.26 -15.11 -18.36
CA ALA A 170 -3.18 -14.38 -17.10
C ALA A 170 -2.23 -13.16 -17.14
N CYS A 171 -1.40 -13.03 -18.19
CA CYS A 171 -0.52 -11.88 -18.36
C CYS A 171 -1.22 -10.69 -19.03
N SER A 172 -0.82 -9.48 -18.65
CA SER A 172 -1.26 -8.23 -19.30
C SER A 172 -0.80 -8.22 -20.77
N GLY A 173 -1.69 -8.59 -21.70
CA GLY A 173 -1.36 -8.76 -23.12
C GLY A 173 -1.73 -10.12 -23.71
N GLY A 174 -2.34 -11.03 -22.94
CA GLY A 174 -2.86 -12.30 -23.45
C GLY A 174 -1.84 -13.44 -23.49
N GLY A 175 -0.76 -13.35 -22.71
CA GLY A 175 0.21 -14.42 -22.52
C GLY A 175 -0.16 -15.37 -21.38
N SER A 176 0.41 -16.58 -21.40
CA SER A 176 0.34 -17.51 -20.27
C SER A 176 1.31 -17.09 -19.18
N LYS A 177 0.82 -17.00 -17.94
CA LYS A 177 1.66 -16.79 -16.75
C LYS A 177 2.23 -18.14 -16.34
N VAL A 178 3.54 -18.26 -16.31
CA VAL A 178 4.24 -19.51 -15.99
C VAL A 178 4.96 -19.33 -14.66
N SER A 179 4.56 -20.11 -13.66
CA SER A 179 5.14 -20.12 -12.31
C SER A 179 5.14 -18.73 -11.65
N GLY A 180 4.05 -17.97 -11.88
CA GLY A 180 3.88 -16.61 -11.35
C GLY A 180 4.46 -15.49 -12.22
N PHE A 181 5.22 -15.83 -13.27
CA PHE A 181 5.91 -14.84 -14.11
C PHE A 181 5.31 -14.71 -15.51
N CYS A 182 5.44 -13.51 -16.06
CA CYS A 182 5.05 -13.14 -17.42
C CYS A 182 6.28 -12.71 -18.23
N VAL A 183 6.16 -12.82 -19.56
CA VAL A 183 7.16 -12.25 -20.47
C VAL A 183 7.12 -10.73 -20.35
N GLY A 184 8.28 -10.11 -20.19
CA GLY A 184 8.45 -8.67 -19.95
C GLY A 184 8.63 -8.31 -18.47
N ASP A 185 8.39 -9.23 -17.54
CA ASP A 185 8.59 -8.98 -16.11
C ASP A 185 10.08 -8.78 -15.80
N ILE A 186 10.34 -7.87 -14.87
CA ILE A 186 11.68 -7.64 -14.32
C ILE A 186 11.80 -8.44 -13.04
N VAL A 187 12.75 -9.35 -13.00
CA VAL A 187 12.96 -10.27 -11.89
C VAL A 187 14.39 -10.17 -11.36
N ALA A 188 14.55 -10.49 -10.09
CA ALA A 188 15.86 -10.62 -9.46
C ALA A 188 16.11 -12.09 -9.12
N ALA A 189 17.18 -12.65 -9.65
CA ALA A 189 17.73 -13.90 -9.16
C ALA A 189 18.75 -13.59 -8.05
N SER A 190 18.76 -14.36 -6.97
CA SER A 190 19.72 -14.17 -5.89
C SER A 190 20.15 -15.49 -5.27
N SER A 191 21.45 -15.57 -5.01
CA SER A 191 22.06 -16.47 -4.03
C SER A 191 22.52 -15.66 -2.82
N CYS A 192 23.15 -16.31 -1.83
CA CYS A 192 23.80 -15.61 -0.71
C CYS A 192 25.16 -14.99 -1.05
N MET A 193 25.58 -15.06 -2.32
CA MET A 193 26.85 -14.47 -2.79
C MET A 193 26.68 -13.53 -3.99
N ALA A 194 25.60 -13.66 -4.77
CA ALA A 194 25.33 -12.77 -5.89
C ALA A 194 23.83 -12.50 -6.08
N SER A 195 23.49 -11.38 -6.71
CA SER A 195 22.15 -11.07 -7.21
C SER A 195 22.25 -10.46 -8.60
N LEU A 196 21.35 -10.87 -9.48
CA LEU A 196 21.24 -10.40 -10.85
C LEU A 196 19.81 -9.92 -11.09
N VAL A 197 19.65 -8.72 -11.62
CA VAL A 197 18.36 -8.20 -12.08
C VAL A 197 18.33 -8.20 -13.60
N PHE A 198 17.26 -8.76 -14.18
CA PHE A 198 17.10 -8.92 -15.62
C PHE A 198 15.63 -8.90 -16.04
N GLN A 199 15.38 -8.71 -17.34
CA GLN A 199 14.04 -8.78 -17.90
C GLN A 199 13.80 -10.13 -18.57
N ILE A 200 12.65 -10.75 -18.30
CA ILE A 200 12.24 -11.99 -18.95
C ILE A 200 11.87 -11.70 -20.40
N THR A 201 12.58 -12.29 -21.35
CA THR A 201 12.28 -12.14 -22.78
C THR A 201 11.49 -13.31 -23.32
N LYS A 202 11.66 -14.51 -22.74
CA LYS A 202 10.90 -15.70 -23.12
C LYS A 202 10.86 -16.74 -21.99
N LEU A 203 9.72 -17.42 -21.89
CA LEU A 203 9.47 -18.51 -20.94
C LEU A 203 9.14 -19.78 -21.73
N THR A 204 9.85 -20.87 -21.44
CA THR A 204 9.60 -22.18 -22.06
C THR A 204 9.45 -23.25 -20.98
N ASN A 205 8.37 -24.02 -21.03
CA ASN A 205 8.09 -25.09 -20.07
C ASN A 205 8.57 -26.44 -20.64
N ASN A 206 9.52 -27.06 -19.96
CA ASN A 206 10.08 -28.37 -20.29
C ASN A 206 9.80 -29.36 -19.15
N ALA A 207 8.58 -29.89 -19.12
CA ALA A 207 8.17 -31.04 -18.31
C ALA A 207 8.65 -31.03 -16.85
N GLY A 208 8.30 -29.96 -16.11
CA GLY A 208 8.59 -29.82 -14.67
C GLY A 208 9.62 -28.74 -14.35
N VAL A 209 10.38 -28.27 -15.35
CA VAL A 209 11.31 -27.15 -15.23
C VAL A 209 10.95 -26.09 -16.28
N VAL A 210 11.04 -24.82 -15.90
CA VAL A 210 10.83 -23.68 -16.80
C VAL A 210 12.18 -23.05 -17.10
N SER A 211 12.51 -22.90 -18.38
CA SER A 211 13.68 -22.14 -18.83
C SER A 211 13.29 -20.71 -19.16
N ILE A 212 14.04 -19.77 -18.61
CA ILE A 212 13.88 -18.33 -18.77
C ILE A 212 15.03 -17.81 -19.62
N GLU A 213 14.71 -17.24 -20.78
CA GLU A 213 15.64 -16.40 -21.53
C GLU A 213 15.48 -14.95 -21.03
N HIS A 214 16.60 -14.22 -20.96
CA HIS A 214 16.62 -12.87 -20.44
C HIS A 214 17.51 -11.93 -21.24
N SER A 215 17.28 -10.64 -21.05
CA SER A 215 18.16 -9.55 -21.49
C SER A 215 18.31 -8.53 -20.37
#